data_AF-A0A1B7TG96-F1
#
_entry.id   AF-A0A1B7TG96-F1
#
_cell.length_a   1.000
_cell.length_b   1.000
_cell.length_c   1.000
_cell.angle_alpha   90.00
_cell.angle_beta   90.00
_cell.angle_gamma   90.00
#
_symmetry.space_group_name_H-M   'P 1'
#
loop_
_entity.id
_entity.type
_entity.pdbx_description
1 polymer ?
#
loop_
_entity_poly.entity_id
_entity_poly.type
_entity_poly.pdbx_seq_one_letter_code
_entity_poly.pdbx_strand_id
1 'polypeptide(L)'
;MSENVNNEVNAVVEEPIAVEDIKPPTRFEVEIEFVNSLSNINYVNYLIKNKNLLQDQAFLKYLKYLYLTYACNTDFKKYIIYPNCLVLLTIIIDNMFDNNTDIKKTEAKKEKEEDEGFIININIDKVLQQLNDPKLFKDMYDRFNEQ
;
A
#
# COMPACT_ATOMS: atom_id res chain seq x y z
N MET A 1 54.70 -6.23 -25.26
CA MET A 1 54.14 -4.86 -25.34
C MET A 1 52.66 -4.99 -25.05
N SER A 2 52.23 -4.33 -24.00
CA SER A 2 50.94 -4.40 -23.34
C SER A 2 49.96 -3.45 -24.00
N GLU A 3 48.81 -3.94 -24.45
CA GLU A 3 47.65 -3.10 -24.75
C GLU A 3 46.63 -3.27 -23.63
N ASN A 4 46.62 -2.32 -22.70
CA ASN A 4 45.54 -2.12 -21.76
C ASN A 4 44.36 -1.51 -22.51
N VAL A 5 43.29 -2.27 -22.69
CA VAL A 5 41.98 -1.76 -23.11
C VAL A 5 41.36 -1.06 -21.89
N ASN A 6 41.63 0.23 -21.75
CA ASN A 6 40.93 1.08 -20.79
C ASN A 6 39.49 1.27 -21.30
N ASN A 7 38.58 0.45 -20.78
CA ASN A 7 37.16 0.63 -20.96
C ASN A 7 36.70 1.74 -20.00
N GLU A 8 36.81 2.99 -20.45
CA GLU A 8 36.20 4.14 -19.78
C GLU A 8 34.67 4.01 -19.88
N VAL A 9 34.09 3.38 -18.86
CA VAL A 9 32.68 3.56 -18.54
C VAL A 9 32.48 5.04 -18.22
N ASN A 10 32.06 5.81 -19.23
CA ASN A 10 31.53 7.16 -19.05
C ASN A 10 30.35 7.09 -18.09
N ALA A 11 30.61 7.28 -16.80
CA ALA A 11 29.60 7.58 -15.82
C ALA A 11 29.01 8.93 -16.23
N VAL A 12 27.78 8.90 -16.76
CA VAL A 12 26.99 10.11 -16.98
C VAL A 12 26.76 10.71 -15.59
N VAL A 13 27.58 11.70 -15.24
CA VAL A 13 27.34 12.53 -14.06
C VAL A 13 26.18 13.43 -14.42
N GLU A 14 24.97 13.07 -14.00
CA GLU A 14 23.80 13.93 -14.15
C GLU A 14 24.10 15.26 -13.47
N GLU A 15 24.03 16.36 -14.23
CA GLU A 15 24.22 17.70 -13.69
C GLU A 15 23.20 17.98 -12.58
N PRO A 16 23.58 18.68 -11.50
CA PRO A 16 22.65 18.98 -10.41
C PRO A 16 21.49 19.81 -10.94
N ILE A 17 20.28 19.26 -10.81
CA ILE A 17 19.03 19.91 -11.21
C ILE A 17 18.92 21.24 -10.44
N ALA A 18 18.83 22.35 -11.17
CA ALA A 18 18.64 23.67 -10.57
C ALA A 18 17.37 23.67 -9.71
N VAL A 19 17.45 24.18 -8.48
CA VAL A 19 16.37 24.15 -7.48
C VAL A 19 15.07 24.81 -7.98
N GLU A 20 15.19 25.71 -8.96
CA GLU A 20 14.08 26.47 -9.56
C GLU A 20 13.18 25.63 -10.48
N ASP A 21 13.67 24.48 -10.97
CA ASP A 21 12.92 23.57 -11.87
C ASP A 21 12.26 22.40 -11.13
N ILE A 22 12.41 22.32 -9.79
CA ILE A 22 11.78 21.26 -8.98
C ILE A 22 10.29 21.56 -8.83
N LYS A 23 9.51 21.03 -9.77
CA LYS A 23 8.04 21.07 -9.70
C LYS A 23 7.56 20.21 -8.51
N PRO A 24 6.58 20.69 -7.71
CA PRO A 24 5.97 19.86 -6.69
C PRO A 24 5.31 18.63 -7.33
N PRO A 25 5.36 17.47 -6.66
CA PRO A 25 4.79 16.25 -7.19
C PRO A 25 3.28 16.40 -7.34
N THR A 26 2.76 15.83 -8.41
CA THR A 26 1.33 15.71 -8.65
C THR A 26 0.69 14.73 -7.67
N ARG A 27 -0.63 14.82 -7.48
CA ARG A 27 -1.38 13.88 -6.64
C ARG A 27 -1.09 12.42 -7.01
N PHE A 28 -1.03 12.13 -8.30
CA PHE A 28 -0.76 10.79 -8.81
C PHE A 28 0.63 10.28 -8.42
N GLU A 29 1.67 11.11 -8.55
CA GLU A 29 3.04 10.76 -8.15
C GLU A 29 3.10 10.49 -6.64
N VAL A 30 2.48 11.34 -5.83
CA VAL A 30 2.41 11.16 -4.37
C VAL A 30 1.69 9.86 -4.00
N GLU A 31 0.57 9.55 -4.65
CA GLU A 31 -0.19 8.33 -4.36
C GLU A 31 0.58 7.06 -4.74
N ILE A 32 1.25 7.07 -5.88
CA ILE A 32 2.05 5.93 -6.33
C ILE A 32 3.28 5.73 -5.45
N GLU A 33 3.99 6.80 -5.09
CA GLU A 33 5.11 6.72 -4.15
C GLU A 33 4.63 6.17 -2.80
N PHE A 34 3.48 6.66 -2.32
CA PHE A 34 2.88 6.15 -1.08
C PHE A 34 2.55 4.66 -1.19
N VAL A 35 1.87 4.21 -2.26
CA VAL A 35 1.55 2.79 -2.46
C VAL A 35 2.84 1.95 -2.53
N ASN A 36 3.83 2.37 -3.30
CA ASN A 36 5.12 1.67 -3.39
C ASN A 36 5.83 1.59 -2.03
N SER A 37 5.74 2.64 -1.20
CA SER A 37 6.31 2.66 0.16
C SER A 37 5.72 1.59 1.09
N LEU A 38 4.47 1.17 0.85
CA LEU A 38 3.83 0.09 1.60
C LEU A 38 4.50 -1.27 1.38
N SER A 39 5.38 -1.42 0.39
CA SER A 39 6.19 -2.65 0.20
C SER A 39 7.12 -2.93 1.38
N ASN A 40 7.45 -1.90 2.17
CA ASN A 40 8.31 -2.05 3.33
C ASN A 40 7.49 -2.49 4.55
N ILE A 41 7.66 -3.76 4.95
CA ILE A 41 6.98 -4.37 6.09
C ILE A 41 7.23 -3.59 7.39
N ASN A 42 8.43 -3.03 7.61
CA ASN A 42 8.72 -2.25 8.80
C ASN A 42 7.93 -0.94 8.83
N TYR A 43 7.74 -0.32 7.68
CA TYR A 43 6.93 0.89 7.56
C TYR A 43 5.45 0.58 7.80
N VAL A 44 4.93 -0.50 7.23
CA VAL A 44 3.56 -0.95 7.48
C VAL A 44 3.36 -1.30 8.97
N ASN A 45 4.31 -2.00 9.58
CA ASN A 45 4.31 -2.27 11.02
C ASN A 45 4.32 -0.98 11.85
N TYR A 46 5.08 0.03 11.43
CA TYR A 46 5.08 1.35 12.05
C TYR A 46 3.71 2.03 11.90
N LEU A 47 3.09 2.00 10.72
CA LEU A 47 1.76 2.58 10.47
C LEU A 47 0.68 1.90 11.33
N ILE A 48 0.77 0.58 11.50
CA ILE A 48 -0.16 -0.19 12.32
C ILE A 48 0.01 0.13 13.81
N LYS A 49 1.27 0.19 14.28
CA LYS A 49 1.59 0.39 15.70
C LYS A 49 1.42 1.85 16.15
N ASN A 50 1.61 2.82 15.26
CA ASN A 50 1.51 4.22 15.62
C ASN A 50 0.08 4.75 15.51
N LYS A 51 -0.47 5.07 16.68
CA LYS A 51 -1.43 6.15 16.91
C LYS A 51 -2.58 6.25 15.91
N ASN A 52 -3.59 5.41 16.08
CA ASN A 52 -4.97 5.66 15.65
C ASN A 52 -5.20 5.86 14.13
N LEU A 53 -4.18 5.75 13.27
CA LEU A 53 -4.34 5.89 11.83
C LEU A 53 -5.28 4.81 11.28
N LEU A 54 -5.13 3.58 11.78
CA LEU A 54 -6.02 2.47 11.46
C LEU A 54 -7.35 2.51 12.23
N GLN A 55 -7.55 3.47 13.13
CA GLN A 55 -8.85 3.76 13.75
C GLN A 55 -9.59 4.86 12.99
N ASP A 56 -8.87 5.66 12.18
CA ASP A 56 -9.47 6.70 11.36
C ASP A 56 -10.16 6.10 10.12
N GLN A 57 -11.47 6.28 10.08
CA GLN A 57 -12.33 5.87 8.98
C GLN A 57 -11.93 6.51 7.66
N ALA A 58 -11.46 7.76 7.67
CA ALA A 58 -11.02 8.44 6.45
C ALA A 58 -9.79 7.75 5.85
N PHE A 59 -8.85 7.33 6.70
CA PHE A 59 -7.65 6.63 6.27
C PHE A 59 -7.95 5.22 5.74
N LEU A 60 -8.84 4.46 6.40
CA LEU A 60 -9.25 3.14 5.92
C LEU A 60 -9.95 3.21 4.55
N LYS A 61 -10.83 4.20 4.36
CA LYS A 61 -11.46 4.47 3.05
C LYS A 61 -10.41 4.83 1.99
N TYR A 62 -9.39 5.60 2.36
CA TYR A 62 -8.30 5.94 1.46
C TYR A 62 -7.49 4.70 1.05
N LEU A 63 -7.11 3.81 1.97
CA LEU A 63 -6.46 2.55 1.64
C LEU A 63 -7.30 1.67 0.71
N LYS A 64 -8.62 1.61 0.95
CA LYS A 64 -9.56 0.89 0.07
C LYS A 64 -9.61 1.50 -1.34
N TYR A 65 -9.62 2.82 -1.43
CA TYR A 65 -9.54 3.54 -2.70
C TYR A 65 -8.23 3.21 -3.44
N LEU A 66 -7.09 3.23 -2.76
CA LEU A 66 -5.79 2.88 -3.35
C LEU A 66 -5.82 1.43 -3.86
N TYR A 67 -6.33 0.50 -3.07
CA TYR A 67 -6.45 -0.90 -3.47
C TYR A 67 -7.29 -1.05 -4.75
N LEU A 68 -8.48 -0.48 -4.78
CA LEU A 68 -9.36 -0.55 -5.96
C LEU A 68 -8.74 0.13 -7.20
N THR A 69 -8.06 1.26 -7.00
CA THR A 69 -7.49 2.05 -8.10
C THR A 69 -6.25 1.37 -8.70
N TYR A 70 -5.36 0.83 -7.87
CA TYR A 70 -4.07 0.33 -8.33
C TYR A 70 -4.00 -1.20 -8.46
N ALA A 71 -4.79 -1.97 -7.69
CA ALA A 71 -4.80 -3.43 -7.78
C ALA A 71 -5.79 -3.95 -8.84
N CYS A 72 -6.97 -3.33 -8.96
CA CYS A 72 -8.01 -3.79 -9.89
C CYS A 72 -7.90 -3.20 -11.30
N ASN A 73 -7.20 -2.08 -11.48
CA ASN A 73 -7.05 -1.45 -12.78
C ASN A 73 -5.67 -1.75 -13.40
N THR A 74 -5.68 -2.51 -14.49
CA THR A 74 -4.47 -2.87 -15.25
C THR A 74 -3.70 -1.65 -15.78
N ASP A 75 -4.39 -0.55 -16.10
CA ASP A 75 -3.76 0.66 -16.65
C ASP A 75 -2.89 1.38 -15.62
N PHE A 76 -3.27 1.33 -14.35
CA PHE A 76 -2.50 1.93 -13.25
C PHE A 76 -1.49 0.97 -12.64
N LYS A 77 -1.74 -0.34 -12.71
CA LYS A 77 -0.87 -1.38 -12.17
C LYS A 77 0.55 -1.35 -12.76
N LYS A 78 0.70 -0.91 -14.02
CA LYS A 78 2.01 -0.80 -14.71
C LYS A 78 2.99 0.19 -14.05
N TYR A 79 2.50 1.11 -13.23
CA TYR A 79 3.33 2.09 -12.53
C TYR A 79 3.77 1.61 -11.14
N ILE A 80 3.34 0.43 -10.72
CA ILE A 80 3.81 -0.20 -9.49
C ILE A 80 5.17 -0.85 -9.76
N ILE A 81 6.20 -0.33 -9.08
CA ILE A 81 7.57 -0.82 -9.20
C ILE A 81 7.78 -2.02 -8.27
N TYR A 82 7.13 -2.00 -7.11
CA TYR A 82 7.28 -3.01 -6.08
C TYR A 82 5.97 -3.76 -5.86
N PRO A 83 5.76 -4.93 -6.48
CA PRO A 83 4.47 -5.64 -6.41
C PRO A 83 4.10 -6.11 -5.00
N ASN A 84 5.09 -6.19 -4.12
CA ASN A 84 4.96 -6.47 -2.71
C ASN A 84 3.97 -5.53 -2.00
N CYS A 85 3.87 -4.26 -2.42
CA CYS A 85 2.88 -3.35 -1.85
C CYS A 85 1.45 -3.85 -2.03
N LEU A 86 1.13 -4.51 -3.15
CA LEU A 86 -0.22 -4.97 -3.43
C LEU A 86 -0.59 -6.16 -2.54
N VAL A 87 0.36 -7.05 -2.25
CA VAL A 87 0.15 -8.17 -1.32
C VAL A 87 -0.15 -7.63 0.09
N LEU A 88 0.67 -6.70 0.56
CA LEU A 88 0.51 -6.09 1.88
C LEU A 88 -0.78 -5.27 1.98
N LEU A 89 -1.13 -4.54 0.93
CA LEU A 89 -2.39 -3.81 0.87
C LEU A 89 -3.59 -4.77 0.86
N THR A 90 -3.51 -5.90 0.15
CA THR A 90 -4.54 -6.95 0.17
C THR A 90 -4.75 -7.49 1.59
N ILE A 91 -3.66 -7.80 2.31
CA ILE A 91 -3.72 -8.26 3.71
C ILE A 91 -4.43 -7.24 4.60
N ILE A 92 -4.09 -5.96 4.45
CA ILE A 92 -4.71 -4.89 5.23
C ILE A 92 -6.22 -4.84 4.94
N ILE A 93 -6.62 -4.88 3.66
CA ILE A 93 -8.02 -4.83 3.23
C ILE A 93 -8.81 -6.09 3.63
N ASP A 94 -8.24 -7.28 3.51
CA ASP A 94 -8.89 -8.56 3.87
C ASP A 94 -9.20 -8.66 5.37
N ASN A 95 -8.46 -7.92 6.20
CA ASN A 95 -8.70 -7.83 7.64
C ASN A 95 -9.51 -6.60 8.04
N MET A 96 -9.92 -5.77 7.08
CA MET A 96 -10.97 -4.78 7.30
C MET A 96 -12.32 -5.48 7.31
N PHE A 97 -13.16 -5.14 8.27
CA PHE A 97 -14.50 -5.67 8.42
C PHE A 97 -15.48 -4.58 8.79
N ASP A 98 -16.72 -4.83 8.47
CA ASP A 98 -17.79 -3.87 8.61
C ASP A 98 -18.68 -4.34 9.77
N ASN A 99 -18.72 -3.59 10.87
CA ASN A 99 -19.51 -4.04 12.04
C ASN A 99 -21.00 -4.24 11.70
N ASN A 100 -21.47 -3.57 10.64
CA ASN A 100 -22.85 -3.65 10.16
C ASN A 100 -23.19 -4.95 9.38
N THR A 101 -22.23 -5.78 9.00
CA THR A 101 -22.53 -7.11 8.44
C THR A 101 -22.84 -8.15 9.50
N ASP A 102 -22.35 -7.97 10.74
CA ASP A 102 -22.61 -8.89 11.85
C ASP A 102 -23.79 -8.46 12.74
N ILE A 103 -24.12 -7.16 12.81
CA ILE A 103 -25.29 -6.67 13.57
C ILE A 103 -26.62 -7.01 12.88
N LYS A 104 -26.63 -7.22 11.56
CA LYS A 104 -27.86 -7.58 10.80
C LYS A 104 -28.45 -8.94 11.14
N LYS A 105 -27.79 -9.78 11.95
CA LYS A 105 -28.39 -11.03 12.45
C LYS A 105 -29.12 -10.88 13.80
N THR A 106 -28.92 -9.79 14.54
CA THR A 106 -29.45 -9.71 15.90
C THR A 106 -30.58 -8.70 16.08
N GLU A 107 -30.64 -7.60 15.32
CA GLU A 107 -31.62 -6.55 15.63
C GLU A 107 -32.39 -6.07 14.39
N ALA A 108 -33.39 -6.86 14.01
CA ALA A 108 -34.55 -6.31 13.33
C ALA A 108 -35.28 -5.34 14.28
N LYS A 109 -35.44 -4.09 13.82
CA LYS A 109 -36.26 -2.97 14.33
C LYS A 109 -35.51 -1.91 15.16
N LYS A 110 -35.12 -0.82 14.50
CA LYS A 110 -35.84 0.47 14.55
C LYS A 110 -35.26 1.49 13.58
N GLU A 111 -36.18 2.26 13.01
CA GLU A 111 -35.97 3.39 12.11
C GLU A 111 -35.25 4.55 12.82
N LYS A 112 -34.29 5.21 12.14
CA LYS A 112 -34.34 6.63 11.74
C LYS A 112 -33.04 7.06 11.06
N GLU A 113 -33.20 7.95 10.10
CA GLU A 113 -32.17 8.60 9.29
C GLU A 113 -31.14 9.34 10.15
N GLU A 114 -29.86 9.23 9.76
CA GLU A 114 -28.80 10.26 9.76
C GLU A 114 -27.50 9.55 9.42
N ASP A 115 -26.85 9.90 8.30
CA ASP A 115 -25.53 9.45 7.80
C ASP A 115 -24.75 8.47 8.71
N GLU A 116 -25.22 7.23 8.84
CA GLU A 116 -24.46 6.18 9.51
C GLU A 116 -23.37 5.74 8.54
N GLY A 117 -22.32 6.56 8.49
CA GLY A 117 -21.08 6.26 7.83
C GLY A 117 -20.65 4.89 8.27
N PHE A 118 -20.65 3.97 7.32
CA PHE A 118 -20.16 2.61 7.46
C PHE A 118 -18.85 2.60 8.26
N ILE A 119 -18.91 2.10 9.50
CA ILE A 119 -17.75 2.02 10.38
C ILE A 119 -16.95 0.79 9.96
N ILE A 120 -15.86 1.05 9.24
CA ILE A 120 -14.85 0.07 8.86
C ILE A 120 -13.93 -0.11 10.07
N ASN A 121 -13.87 -1.31 10.62
CA ASN A 121 -12.87 -1.66 11.63
C ASN A 121 -11.83 -2.58 11.02
N ILE A 122 -10.69 -2.71 11.69
CA ILE A 122 -9.59 -3.59 11.24
C ILE A 122 -9.07 -4.41 12.41
N ASN A 123 -8.84 -5.70 12.16
CA ASN A 123 -8.25 -6.58 13.16
C ASN A 123 -6.72 -6.43 13.13
N ILE A 124 -6.21 -5.47 13.90
CA ILE A 124 -4.79 -5.11 13.95
C ILE A 124 -3.91 -6.30 14.33
N ASP A 125 -4.30 -7.09 15.33
CA ASP A 125 -3.50 -8.22 15.80
C ASP A 125 -3.35 -9.30 14.74
N LYS A 126 -4.43 -9.58 13.99
CA LYS A 126 -4.41 -10.54 12.89
C LYS A 126 -3.56 -10.06 11.72
N VAL A 127 -3.61 -8.77 11.40
CA VAL A 127 -2.71 -8.17 10.38
C VAL A 127 -1.25 -8.33 10.80
N LEU A 128 -0.91 -7.96 12.05
CA LEU A 128 0.45 -8.11 12.56
C LEU A 128 0.92 -9.57 12.56
N GLN A 129 0.03 -10.51 12.87
CA GLN A 129 0.36 -11.94 12.81
C GLN A 129 0.69 -12.37 11.38
N GLN A 130 -0.11 -11.96 10.39
CA GLN A 130 0.11 -12.29 8.98
C GLN A 130 1.37 -11.63 8.42
N LEU A 131 1.68 -10.39 8.82
CA LEU A 131 2.89 -9.68 8.41
C LEU A 131 4.17 -10.32 8.90
N ASN A 132 4.12 -11.00 10.04
CA ASN A 132 5.26 -11.71 10.63
C ASN A 132 5.29 -13.21 10.26
N ASP A 133 4.34 -13.69 9.45
CA ASP A 133 4.33 -15.10 9.01
C ASP A 133 5.45 -15.35 7.99
N PRO A 134 6.35 -16.31 8.23
CA PRO A 134 7.38 -16.71 7.25
C PRO A 134 6.81 -17.10 5.88
N LYS A 135 5.56 -17.60 5.82
CA LYS A 135 4.90 -17.94 4.56
C LYS A 135 4.64 -16.72 3.68
N LEU A 136 4.44 -15.54 4.28
CA LEU A 136 4.21 -14.31 3.53
C LEU A 136 5.38 -14.00 2.60
N PHE A 137 6.62 -14.16 3.07
CA PHE A 137 7.81 -13.94 2.25
C PHE A 137 7.89 -14.90 1.07
N LYS A 138 7.45 -16.14 1.27
CA LYS A 138 7.38 -17.13 0.19
C LYS A 138 6.32 -16.73 -0.84
N ASP A 139 5.12 -16.39 -0.40
CA ASP A 139 4.03 -15.97 -1.30
C ASP A 139 4.38 -14.68 -2.08
N MET A 140 5.08 -13.75 -1.44
CA MET A 140 5.59 -12.53 -2.09
C MET A 140 6.64 -12.86 -3.16
N TYR A 141 7.56 -13.78 -2.86
CA TYR A 141 8.59 -14.23 -3.80
C TYR A 141 7.98 -14.96 -5.00
N ASP A 142 7.03 -15.86 -4.76
CA ASP A 142 6.38 -16.63 -5.82
C ASP A 142 5.61 -15.68 -6.77
N ARG A 143 4.83 -14.74 -6.23
CA ARG A 143 4.11 -13.72 -7.04
C ARG A 143 5.02 -12.76 -7.79
N PHE A 144 6.24 -12.52 -7.31
CA PHE A 144 7.22 -11.70 -8.02
C PHE A 144 7.76 -12.45 -9.25
N ASN A 145 7.98 -13.76 -9.14
CA ASN A 145 8.49 -14.60 -10.24
C ASN A 145 7.40 -15.01 -11.25
N GLU A 146 6.12 -14.86 -10.91
CA GLU A 146 4.98 -15.10 -11.79
C GLU A 146 4.66 -13.93 -12.73
N GLN A 147 5.44 -12.83 -12.71
CA GLN A 147 5.24 -11.64 -13.55
C GLN A 147 5.81 -11.75 -14.95
#